data_AF-A0A2H6GQW8-F1
#
_entry.id   AF-A0A2H6GQW8-F1
#
_cell.length_a   1.000
_cell.length_b   1.000
_cell.length_c   1.000
_cell.angle_alpha   90.00
_cell.angle_beta   90.00
_cell.angle_gamma   90.00
#
_symmetry.space_group_name_H-M   'P 1'
#
loop_
_entity.id
_entity.type
_entity.pdbx_description
1 polymer ?
#
loop_
_entity_poly.entity_id
_entity_poly.type
_entity_poly.pdbx_seq_one_letter_code
_entity_poly.pdbx_strand_id
1 'polypeptide(L)'
;MAVVLFVLYKVALFVSLKHSLYPSAPEMPPVVDTSTEELLNELGNVLKAKVPRALEALQSGLSSEEIAKIERDGDFRLPDDIKALYKWRNGSRIFYNDNKTPAYDGPIPGHRFLPLDDAVKIRAILKKTVR
;
A
#
# COMPACT_ATOMS: atom_id res chain seq x y z
N MET A 1 45.19 16.29 -30.31
CA MET A 1 44.36 15.09 -30.62
C MET A 1 44.22 14.12 -29.45
N ALA A 2 45.30 13.73 -28.74
CA ALA A 2 45.24 12.69 -27.69
C ALA A 2 44.25 12.97 -26.54
N VAL A 3 44.11 14.23 -26.10
CA VAL A 3 43.21 14.61 -25.01
C VAL A 3 41.73 14.39 -25.37
N VAL A 4 41.34 14.67 -26.61
CA VAL A 4 39.95 14.54 -27.08
C VAL A 4 39.53 13.06 -27.10
N LEU A 5 40.42 12.16 -27.54
CA LEU A 5 40.19 10.71 -27.54
C LEU A 5 40.01 10.15 -26.12
N PHE A 6 40.78 10.65 -25.15
CA PHE A 6 40.66 10.21 -23.75
C PHE A 6 39.32 10.62 -23.11
N VAL A 7 38.84 11.84 -23.42
CA VAL A 7 37.52 12.30 -22.94
C VAL A 7 36.41 11.49 -23.57
N LEU A 8 36.45 11.24 -24.88
CA LEU A 8 35.43 10.42 -25.56
C LEU A 8 35.38 9.00 -25.03
N TYR A 9 36.54 8.39 -24.74
CA TYR A 9 36.61 7.06 -24.12
C TYR A 9 35.97 7.03 -22.73
N LYS A 10 36.27 8.03 -21.87
CA LYS A 10 35.68 8.15 -20.53
C LYS A 10 34.16 8.32 -20.58
N VAL A 11 33.65 9.13 -21.51
CA VAL A 11 32.21 9.34 -21.71
C VAL A 11 31.54 8.05 -22.19
N ALA A 12 32.12 7.38 -23.19
CA ALA A 12 31.60 6.12 -23.69
C ALA A 12 31.58 5.02 -22.61
N LEU A 13 32.66 4.91 -21.82
CA LEU A 13 32.75 3.98 -20.69
C LEU A 13 31.68 4.28 -19.63
N PHE A 14 31.47 5.55 -19.31
CA PHE A 14 30.47 5.98 -18.32
C PHE A 14 29.03 5.74 -18.80
N VAL A 15 28.75 5.99 -20.08
CA VAL A 15 27.43 5.70 -20.69
C VAL A 15 27.17 4.20 -20.72
N SER A 16 28.16 3.40 -21.11
CA SER A 16 28.06 1.94 -21.12
C SER A 16 27.87 1.35 -19.72
N LEU A 17 28.56 1.87 -18.71
CA LEU A 17 28.40 1.46 -17.30
C LEU A 17 27.02 1.83 -16.76
N LYS A 18 26.49 3.02 -17.09
CA LYS A 18 25.13 3.42 -16.69
C LYS A 18 24.05 2.49 -17.24
N HIS A 19 24.15 2.11 -18.51
CA HIS A 19 23.14 1.25 -19.14
C HIS A 19 23.17 -0.19 -18.61
N SER A 20 24.35 -0.67 -18.19
CA SER A 20 24.52 -1.99 -17.56
C SER A 20 24.01 -2.04 -16.12
N LEU A 21 24.27 -0.99 -15.33
CA LEU A 21 23.90 -0.95 -13.91
C LEU A 21 22.44 -0.48 -13.67
N TYR A 22 21.86 0.24 -14.62
CA TYR A 22 20.48 0.71 -14.57
C TYR A 22 19.81 0.44 -15.91
N PRO A 23 19.33 -0.81 -16.15
CA PRO A 23 18.53 -1.09 -17.33
C PRO A 23 17.30 -0.17 -17.35
N SER A 24 16.79 0.10 -18.54
CA SER A 24 15.57 0.90 -18.66
C SER A 24 14.43 0.19 -17.92
N ALA A 25 13.64 0.96 -17.18
CA ALA A 25 12.47 0.41 -16.51
C ALA A 25 11.58 -0.29 -17.55
N PRO A 26 11.04 -1.48 -17.23
CA PRO A 26 10.07 -2.12 -18.12
C PRO A 26 8.89 -1.18 -18.32
N GLU A 27 8.21 -1.32 -19.45
CA GLU A 27 6.96 -0.59 -19.68
C GLU A 27 5.97 -0.93 -18.57
N MET A 28 5.26 0.11 -18.11
CA MET A 28 4.20 -0.09 -17.14
C MET A 28 3.14 -1.02 -17.74
N PRO A 29 2.60 -1.97 -16.96
CA PRO A 29 1.50 -2.81 -17.43
C PRO A 29 0.31 -1.93 -17.84
N PRO A 30 -0.53 -2.40 -18.77
CA PRO A 30 -1.70 -1.65 -19.20
C PRO A 30 -2.64 -1.41 -18.02
N VAL A 31 -3.36 -0.29 -18.06
CA VAL A 31 -4.46 -0.02 -17.13
C VAL A 31 -5.47 -1.14 -17.26
N VAL A 32 -5.86 -1.73 -16.13
CA VAL A 32 -6.85 -2.80 -16.07
C VAL A 32 -8.24 -2.16 -16.02
N ASP A 33 -9.18 -2.62 -16.85
CA ASP A 33 -10.55 -2.07 -16.92
C ASP A 33 -11.42 -2.45 -15.70
N THR A 34 -10.94 -3.36 -14.86
CA THR A 34 -11.66 -3.88 -13.68
C THR A 34 -11.77 -2.82 -12.59
N SER A 35 -12.96 -2.70 -11.99
CA SER A 35 -13.18 -1.79 -10.87
C SER A 35 -12.48 -2.25 -9.59
N THR A 36 -12.16 -1.31 -8.70
CA THR A 36 -11.57 -1.62 -7.39
C THR A 36 -12.48 -2.55 -6.58
N GLU A 37 -13.80 -2.35 -6.65
CA GLU A 37 -14.79 -3.20 -5.97
C GLU A 37 -14.77 -4.65 -6.47
N GLU A 38 -14.65 -4.87 -7.78
CA GLU A 38 -14.53 -6.21 -8.36
C GLU A 38 -13.25 -6.91 -7.92
N LEU A 39 -12.11 -6.21 -7.93
CA LEU A 39 -10.83 -6.74 -7.45
C LEU A 39 -10.87 -7.12 -5.97
N LEU A 40 -11.51 -6.29 -5.13
CA LEU A 40 -11.65 -6.57 -3.70
C LEU A 40 -12.59 -7.75 -3.43
N ASN A 41 -13.64 -7.92 -4.25
CA ASN A 41 -14.51 -9.09 -4.18
C ASN A 41 -13.76 -10.36 -4.60
N GLU A 42 -12.98 -10.32 -5.67
CA GLU A 42 -12.14 -11.43 -6.10
C GLU A 42 -11.13 -11.80 -5.01
N LEU A 43 -10.43 -10.82 -4.44
CA LEU A 43 -9.52 -11.02 -3.31
C LEU A 43 -10.25 -11.65 -2.12
N GLY A 44 -11.45 -11.17 -1.79
CA GLY A 44 -12.29 -11.74 -0.75
C GLY A 44 -12.59 -13.23 -0.98
N ASN A 45 -12.89 -13.62 -2.23
CA ASN A 45 -13.13 -15.01 -2.60
C ASN A 45 -11.86 -15.86 -2.49
N VAL A 46 -10.70 -15.35 -2.93
CA VAL A 46 -9.41 -16.03 -2.79
C VAL A 46 -9.05 -16.23 -1.32
N LEU A 47 -9.20 -15.19 -0.49
CA LEU A 47 -8.94 -15.28 0.95
C LEU A 47 -9.86 -16.30 1.62
N LYS A 48 -11.15 -16.29 1.29
CA LYS A 48 -12.11 -17.27 1.80
C LYS A 48 -11.72 -18.71 1.45
N ALA A 49 -11.21 -18.94 0.23
CA ALA A 49 -10.86 -20.27 -0.25
C ALA A 49 -9.49 -20.77 0.25
N LYS A 50 -8.50 -19.87 0.39
CA LYS A 50 -7.10 -20.25 0.65
C LYS A 50 -6.65 -19.96 2.07
N VAL A 51 -7.10 -18.87 2.67
CA VAL A 51 -6.64 -18.39 3.97
C VAL A 51 -7.81 -17.80 4.77
N PRO A 52 -8.84 -18.62 5.13
CA PRO A 52 -10.07 -18.12 5.75
C PRO A 52 -9.79 -17.35 7.06
N ARG A 53 -8.79 -17.80 7.82
CA ARG A 53 -8.32 -17.11 9.04
C ARG A 53 -7.89 -15.66 8.79
N ALA A 54 -7.25 -15.38 7.65
CA ALA A 54 -6.88 -14.00 7.30
C ALA A 54 -8.10 -13.14 7.01
N LEU A 55 -9.16 -13.71 6.41
CA LEU A 55 -10.42 -13.00 6.17
C LEU A 55 -11.19 -12.75 7.48
N GLU A 56 -11.20 -13.71 8.41
CA GLU A 56 -11.81 -13.59 9.74
C GLU A 56 -11.13 -12.54 10.62
N ALA A 57 -9.83 -12.34 10.41
CA ALA A 57 -9.06 -11.30 11.10
C ALA A 57 -9.42 -9.88 10.64
N LEU A 58 -10.07 -9.73 9.47
CA LEU A 58 -10.48 -8.43 8.95
C LEU A 58 -11.79 -7.96 9.58
N GLN A 59 -11.83 -6.68 9.94
CA GLN A 59 -13.02 -6.02 10.46
C GLN A 59 -14.06 -5.85 9.35
N SER A 60 -15.33 -5.67 9.73
CA SER A 60 -16.35 -5.25 8.77
C SER A 60 -15.95 -3.95 8.10
N GLY A 61 -16.36 -3.77 6.85
CA GLY A 61 -16.17 -2.51 6.15
C GLY A 61 -16.96 -1.37 6.78
N LEU A 62 -16.54 -0.14 6.49
CA LEU A 62 -17.19 1.09 6.94
C LEU A 62 -18.31 1.50 5.96
N SER A 63 -19.36 2.09 6.50
CA SER A 63 -20.35 2.81 5.71
C SER A 63 -19.78 4.10 5.11
N SER A 64 -20.47 4.65 4.11
CA SER A 64 -20.07 5.93 3.50
C SER A 64 -20.14 7.07 4.52
N GLU A 65 -21.09 7.00 5.46
CA GLU A 65 -21.32 7.96 6.52
C GLU A 65 -20.20 7.95 7.56
N GLU A 66 -19.74 6.75 7.96
CA GLU A 66 -18.58 6.59 8.85
C GLU A 66 -17.31 7.16 8.22
N ILE A 67 -17.03 6.83 6.96
CA ILE A 67 -15.87 7.36 6.24
C ILE A 67 -15.96 8.88 6.14
N ALA A 68 -17.11 9.44 5.75
CA ALA A 68 -17.31 10.87 5.64
C ALA A 68 -17.19 11.60 6.99
N LYS A 69 -17.52 10.93 8.10
CA LYS A 69 -17.26 11.45 9.45
C LYS A 69 -15.75 11.53 9.72
N ILE A 70 -15.01 10.45 9.45
CA ILE A 70 -13.56 10.40 9.71
C ILE A 70 -12.80 11.42 8.83
N GLU A 71 -13.17 11.56 7.56
CA GLU A 71 -12.61 12.58 6.66
C GLU A 71 -12.79 14.00 7.20
N ARG A 72 -14.00 14.33 7.69
CA ARG A 72 -14.31 15.63 8.28
C ARG A 72 -13.52 15.86 9.56
N ASP A 73 -13.49 14.88 10.46
CA ASP A 73 -12.80 14.99 11.75
C ASP A 73 -11.28 15.14 11.57
N GLY A 74 -10.71 14.55 10.52
CA GLY A 74 -9.27 14.60 10.22
C GLY A 74 -8.84 15.69 9.23
N ASP A 75 -9.78 16.50 8.72
CA ASP A 75 -9.57 17.52 7.67
C ASP A 75 -8.78 16.97 6.46
N PHE A 76 -9.33 15.94 5.81
CA PHE A 76 -8.78 15.34 4.60
C PHE A 76 -9.86 14.71 3.73
N ARG A 77 -9.47 14.28 2.53
CA ARG A 77 -10.29 13.48 1.61
C ARG A 77 -9.52 12.25 1.16
N LEU A 78 -10.18 11.11 1.17
CA LEU A 78 -9.68 9.86 0.63
C LEU A 78 -10.00 9.78 -0.88
N PRO A 79 -9.07 9.28 -1.70
CA PRO A 79 -9.36 8.85 -3.07
C PRO A 79 -10.45 7.77 -3.08
N ASP A 80 -11.18 7.68 -4.20
CA ASP A 80 -12.31 6.75 -4.34
C ASP A 80 -11.90 5.29 -4.12
N ASP A 81 -10.75 4.87 -4.67
CA ASP A 81 -10.24 3.51 -4.49
C ASP A 81 -9.93 3.18 -3.02
N ILE A 82 -9.44 4.15 -2.26
CA ILE A 82 -9.15 3.96 -0.83
C ILE A 82 -10.46 3.89 -0.04
N LYS A 83 -11.48 4.66 -0.43
CA LYS A 83 -12.82 4.52 0.16
C LYS A 83 -13.41 3.14 -0.15
N ALA A 84 -13.28 2.64 -1.37
CA ALA A 84 -13.71 1.30 -1.74
C ALA A 84 -13.03 0.22 -0.88
N LEU A 85 -11.71 0.34 -0.66
CA LEU A 85 -10.96 -0.54 0.23
C LEU A 85 -11.51 -0.55 1.67
N TYR A 86 -11.76 0.62 2.26
CA TYR A 86 -12.29 0.71 3.63
C TYR A 86 -13.77 0.36 3.75
N LYS A 87 -14.57 0.53 2.68
CA LYS A 87 -15.94 0.00 2.58
C LYS A 87 -15.97 -1.52 2.48
N TRP A 88 -14.94 -2.12 1.91
CA TRP A 88 -14.79 -3.57 1.88
C TRP A 88 -14.42 -4.12 3.26
N ARG A 89 -13.33 -3.63 3.86
CA ARG A 89 -12.86 -4.06 5.20
C ARG A 89 -12.15 -2.92 5.94
N ASN A 90 -12.47 -2.71 7.22
CA ASN A 90 -11.84 -1.67 8.04
C ASN A 90 -10.55 -2.14 8.73
N GLY A 91 -9.59 -2.66 7.96
CA GLY A 91 -8.34 -3.16 8.51
C GLY A 91 -8.47 -4.49 9.28
N SER A 92 -7.34 -4.93 9.84
CA SER A 92 -7.23 -6.13 10.67
C SER A 92 -7.46 -5.81 12.14
N ARG A 93 -8.06 -6.75 12.86
CA ARG A 93 -8.09 -6.78 14.33
C ARG A 93 -6.68 -7.00 14.88
N ILE A 94 -6.41 -6.44 16.06
CA ILE A 94 -5.20 -6.75 16.80
C ILE A 94 -5.49 -7.99 17.64
N PHE A 95 -4.67 -9.02 17.49
CA PHE A 95 -4.65 -10.16 18.39
C PHE A 95 -3.37 -10.09 19.22
N TYR A 96 -3.45 -10.53 20.46
CA TYR A 96 -2.29 -10.67 21.33
C TYR A 96 -2.06 -12.16 21.56
N ASN A 97 -0.83 -12.61 21.35
CA ASN A 97 -0.45 -13.97 21.75
C ASN A 97 -0.29 -14.06 23.27
N ASP A 98 -0.03 -15.26 23.78
CA ASP A 98 0.13 -15.52 25.23
C ASP A 98 1.23 -14.64 25.88
N ASN A 99 2.23 -14.23 25.09
CA ASN A 99 3.31 -13.35 25.51
C ASN A 99 2.99 -11.85 25.38
N LYS A 100 1.73 -11.49 25.09
CA LYS A 100 1.26 -10.11 24.83
C LYS A 100 1.95 -9.43 23.64
N THR A 101 2.58 -10.20 22.75
CA THR A 101 3.09 -9.67 21.49
C THR A 101 1.93 -9.52 20.52
N PRO A 102 1.79 -8.37 19.84
CA PRO A 102 0.77 -8.21 18.82
C PRO A 102 1.06 -9.14 17.64
N ALA A 103 0.07 -9.96 17.29
CA ALA A 103 0.06 -10.80 16.12
C ALA A 103 -0.97 -10.25 15.13
N TYR A 104 -0.62 -10.30 13.84
CA TYR A 104 -1.46 -9.80 12.77
C TYR A 104 -1.70 -10.92 11.77
N ASP A 105 -2.97 -11.31 11.67
CA ASP A 105 -3.45 -12.10 10.55
C ASP A 105 -4.11 -11.12 9.56
N GLY A 106 -3.78 -11.24 8.28
CA GLY A 106 -4.24 -10.30 7.26
C GLY A 106 -3.88 -10.75 5.85
N PRO A 107 -4.37 -10.04 4.83
CA PRO A 107 -4.18 -10.41 3.43
C PRO A 107 -2.72 -10.29 2.97
N ILE A 108 -1.90 -9.51 3.67
CA ILE A 108 -0.49 -9.27 3.33
C ILE A 108 0.39 -9.83 4.46
N PRO A 109 1.19 -10.89 4.20
CA PRO A 109 2.07 -11.48 5.20
C PRO A 109 3.05 -10.45 5.81
N GLY A 110 3.18 -10.46 7.14
CA GLY A 110 4.08 -9.57 7.87
C GLY A 110 3.65 -8.09 7.92
N HIS A 111 2.51 -7.75 7.33
CA HIS A 111 2.00 -6.38 7.28
C HIS A 111 0.63 -6.29 7.93
N ARG A 112 0.36 -5.14 8.54
CA ARG A 112 -0.95 -4.85 9.13
C ARG A 112 -1.74 -3.94 8.20
N PHE A 113 -2.95 -4.37 7.84
CA PHE A 113 -3.93 -3.46 7.27
C PHE A 113 -4.55 -2.64 8.41
N LEU A 114 -4.25 -1.35 8.49
CA LEU A 114 -4.67 -0.49 9.59
C LEU A 114 -6.14 -0.08 9.46
N PRO A 115 -6.94 -0.17 10.55
CA PRO A 115 -8.24 0.50 10.61
C PRO A 115 -8.10 1.99 10.33
N LEU A 116 -9.08 2.57 9.66
CA LEU A 116 -8.98 3.94 9.16
C LEU A 116 -8.74 4.96 10.29
N ASP A 117 -9.44 4.80 11.42
CA ASP A 117 -9.25 5.65 12.60
C ASP A 117 -7.81 5.60 13.14
N ASP A 118 -7.20 4.41 13.16
CA ASP A 118 -5.82 4.24 13.62
C ASP A 118 -4.85 4.93 12.64
N ALA A 119 -5.08 4.78 11.33
CA ALA A 119 -4.26 5.43 10.31
C ALA A 119 -4.30 6.96 10.41
N VAL A 120 -5.48 7.54 10.67
CA VAL A 120 -5.65 8.99 10.86
C VAL A 120 -4.94 9.48 12.13
N LYS A 121 -5.04 8.73 13.24
CA LYS A 121 -4.31 9.05 14.49
C LYS A 121 -2.80 9.05 14.28
N ILE A 122 -2.27 8.04 13.57
CA ILE A 122 -0.84 7.95 13.24
C ILE A 122 -0.41 9.16 12.40
N ARG A 123 -1.18 9.51 11.37
CA ARG A 123 -0.91 10.72 10.56
C ARG A 123 -0.86 11.98 11.41
N ALA A 124 -1.78 12.14 12.36
CA ALA A 124 -1.82 13.31 13.24
C ALA A 124 -0.57 13.37 14.15
N ILE A 125 -0.08 12.23 14.65
CA ILE A 125 1.17 12.14 15.41
C ILE A 125 2.35 12.54 14.53
N LEU A 126 2.49 11.95 13.34
CA LEU A 126 3.61 12.22 12.43
C LEU A 126 3.68 13.70 12.02
N LYS A 127 2.53 14.34 11.77
CA LYS A 127 2.47 15.78 11.48
C LYS A 127 3.01 16.66 12.61
N LYS A 128 2.88 16.22 13.88
CA LYS A 128 3.41 16.96 15.03
C LYS A 128 4.92 16.78 15.18
N THR A 129 5.45 15.61 14.83
CA THR A 129 6.88 15.30 15.00
C THR A 129 7.77 15.95 13.95
N VAL A 130 7.24 16.26 12.76
CA VAL A 130 8.00 16.84 11.63
C VAL A 130 7.96 18.38 11.61
N ARG A 131 7.20 19.00 12.52
CA ARG A 131 7.20 20.47 12.72
C ARG A 131 8.16 20.84 13.84
#